data_AF-A0A4P5QRQ3-F1
#
_entry.id   AF-A0A4P5QRQ3-F1
#
_cell.length_a   1.000
_cell.length_b   1.000
_cell.length_c   1.000
_cell.angle_alpha   90.00
_cell.angle_beta   90.00
_cell.angle_gamma   90.00
#
_symmetry.space_group_name_H-M   'P 1'
#
loop_
_entity.id
_entity.type
_entity.pdbx_description
1 polymer ?
#
loop_
_entity_poly.entity_id
_entity_poly.type
_entity_poly.pdbx_seq_one_letter_code
_entity_poly.pdbx_strand_id
1 'polypeptide(L)'
;MNSNKLSKFLLTPLLALLAFTAHADVPGYTEPYKTITVSAAEAGVIKELPVEEGTVVKQGQILARLDVAQLDAELEIAKIQGGLQRTKVERLDELARSQRAAKEELERSRADLKIREAEIRKI
;
A
#
# COMPACT_ATOMS: atom_id res chain seq x y z
N MET A 1 -76.48 24.56 39.14
CA MET A 1 -76.44 26.02 38.90
C MET A 1 -74.98 26.44 38.87
N ASN A 2 -74.35 26.89 37.80
CA ASN A 2 -74.73 27.14 36.42
C ASN A 2 -73.41 27.15 35.63
N SER A 3 -73.33 26.38 34.54
CA SER A 3 -73.37 26.91 33.17
C SER A 3 -72.05 27.55 32.75
N ASN A 4 -71.16 26.76 32.15
CA ASN A 4 -70.17 27.23 31.15
C ASN A 4 -69.54 26.04 30.40
N LYS A 5 -70.38 25.10 29.94
CA LYS A 5 -69.95 23.97 29.10
C LYS A 5 -70.10 24.21 27.59
N LEU A 6 -70.54 25.40 27.14
CA LEU A 6 -70.95 25.60 25.75
C LEU A 6 -70.01 26.37 24.81
N SER A 7 -68.86 26.90 25.27
CA SER A 7 -67.91 27.57 24.34
C SER A 7 -66.77 26.69 23.83
N LYS A 8 -66.66 25.43 24.30
CA LYS A 8 -65.48 24.59 24.01
C LYS A 8 -65.59 23.69 22.77
N PHE A 9 -66.71 23.74 22.04
CA PHE A 9 -67.00 22.74 20.98
C PHE A 9 -66.78 23.20 19.54
N LEU A 10 -66.32 24.43 19.29
CA LEU A 10 -66.14 24.95 17.93
C LEU A 10 -64.69 25.21 17.51
N LEU A 11 -63.71 24.98 18.39
CA LEU A 11 -62.30 25.30 18.10
C LEU A 11 -61.43 24.08 17.76
N THR A 12 -62.02 22.93 17.47
CA THR A 12 -61.28 21.66 17.35
C THR A 12 -60.93 21.15 15.93
N PRO A 13 -61.48 21.61 14.78
CA PRO A 13 -61.04 21.05 13.51
C PRO A 13 -59.90 21.84 12.83
N LEU A 14 -59.60 23.09 13.25
CA LEU A 14 -58.60 23.91 12.55
C LEU A 14 -57.14 23.49 12.86
N LEU A 15 -56.91 22.76 13.95
CA LEU A 15 -55.56 22.38 14.39
C LEU A 15 -54.99 21.14 13.65
N ALA A 16 -55.79 20.47 12.81
CA ALA A 16 -55.41 19.19 12.20
C ALA A 16 -54.60 19.31 10.88
N LEU A 17 -54.34 20.53 10.37
CA LEU A 17 -53.63 20.75 9.10
C LEU A 17 -52.23 21.35 9.26
N LEU A 18 -51.57 21.09 10.37
CA LEU A 18 -50.14 21.32 10.51
C LEU A 18 -49.51 19.97 10.81
N ALA A 19 -49.09 19.27 9.75
CA ALA A 19 -48.15 18.18 9.87
C ALA A 19 -46.83 18.76 10.39
N PHE A 20 -46.74 18.94 11.70
CA PHE A 20 -45.55 19.42 12.36
C PHE A 20 -44.56 18.25 12.41
N THR A 21 -43.66 18.20 11.44
CA THR A 21 -42.51 17.31 11.48
C THR A 21 -41.59 17.80 12.59
N ALA A 22 -41.69 17.19 13.77
CA ALA A 22 -40.77 17.45 14.86
C ALA A 22 -39.37 17.02 14.44
N HIS A 23 -38.49 18.00 14.24
CA HIS A 23 -37.06 17.76 14.05
C HIS A 23 -36.39 17.84 15.42
N ALA A 24 -35.68 16.78 15.79
CA ALA A 24 -34.84 16.77 16.98
C ALA A 24 -33.39 16.96 16.54
N ASP A 25 -32.77 18.06 16.97
CA ASP A 25 -31.34 18.27 16.78
C ASP A 25 -30.59 17.38 17.77
N VAL A 26 -29.88 16.37 17.25
CA VAL A 26 -29.02 15.51 18.04
C VAL A 26 -27.59 16.04 17.91
N PRO A 27 -26.97 16.55 19.00
CA PRO A 27 -25.59 16.99 18.94
C PRO A 27 -24.68 15.78 18.69
N GLY A 28 -23.70 15.96 17.81
CA GLY A 28 -22.74 14.93 17.46
C GLY A 28 -21.44 15.53 16.96
N TYR A 29 -20.38 14.74 17.01
CA TYR A 29 -19.06 15.10 16.48
C TYR A 29 -18.75 14.21 15.28
N THR A 30 -17.97 14.75 14.34
CA THR A 30 -17.42 13.98 13.23
C THR A 30 -16.08 13.36 13.61
N GLU A 31 -15.85 12.12 13.21
CA GLU A 31 -14.56 11.46 13.33
C GLU A 31 -14.04 11.01 11.96
N PRO A 32 -12.72 10.89 11.77
CA PRO A 32 -12.15 10.32 10.56
C PRO A 32 -12.66 8.89 10.36
N TYR A 33 -13.03 8.55 9.13
CA TYR A 33 -13.41 7.18 8.79
C TYR A 33 -12.26 6.17 9.04
N LYS A 34 -11.01 6.60 8.82
CA LYS A 34 -9.81 5.79 9.07
C LYS A 34 -8.60 6.68 9.33
N THR A 35 -7.82 6.32 10.34
CA THR A 35 -6.50 6.92 10.63
C THR A 35 -5.45 5.84 10.46
N ILE A 36 -4.38 6.14 9.71
CA ILE A 36 -3.27 5.21 9.49
C ILE A 36 -1.94 5.91 9.80
N THR A 37 -1.03 5.17 10.43
CA THR A 37 0.36 5.57 10.55
C THR A 37 1.14 4.93 9.41
N VAL A 38 1.81 5.75 8.60
CA VAL A 38 2.64 5.27 7.49
C VAL A 38 4.08 5.18 7.98
N SER A 39 4.70 4.02 7.79
CA SER A 39 6.09 3.74 8.17
C SER A 39 6.82 3.10 7.00
N ALA A 40 8.13 3.34 6.92
CA ALA A 40 8.99 2.62 5.98
C ALA A 40 9.17 1.15 6.42
N ALA A 41 9.38 0.25 5.46
CA ALA A 41 9.67 -1.16 5.72
C ALA A 41 11.07 -1.37 6.31
N GLU A 42 12.02 -0.49 5.96
CA GLU A 42 13.40 -0.51 6.42
C GLU A 42 13.79 0.87 6.96
N ALA A 43 14.77 0.88 7.88
CA ALA A 43 15.33 2.13 8.39
C ALA A 43 16.26 2.75 7.34
N GLY A 44 16.15 4.06 7.13
CA GLY A 44 16.98 4.78 6.17
C GLY A 44 16.83 6.29 6.30
N VAL A 45 17.64 7.02 5.55
CA VAL A 45 17.59 8.49 5.48
C VAL A 45 16.58 8.90 4.42
N ILE A 46 15.75 9.91 4.68
CA ILE A 46 14.84 10.47 3.68
C ILE A 46 15.66 11.32 2.71
N LYS A 47 15.61 10.99 1.42
CA LYS A 47 16.21 11.76 0.32
C LYS A 47 15.28 12.85 -0.18
N GLU A 48 13.99 12.55 -0.31
CA GLU A 48 12.98 13.47 -0.84
C GLU A 48 11.65 13.32 -0.09
N LEU A 49 10.97 14.46 0.12
CA LEU A 49 9.63 14.53 0.70
C LEU A 49 8.75 15.42 -0.19
N PRO A 50 8.13 14.87 -1.26
CA PRO A 50 7.39 15.65 -2.26
C PRO A 50 5.99 16.12 -1.82
N VAL A 51 5.57 15.84 -0.58
CA VAL A 51 4.25 16.22 -0.06
C VAL A 51 4.41 17.06 1.20
N GLU A 52 3.47 18.00 1.38
CA GLU A 52 3.39 18.84 2.57
C GLU A 52 2.23 18.42 3.48
N GLU A 53 2.29 18.81 4.74
CA GLU A 53 1.22 18.55 5.70
C GLU A 53 -0.12 19.15 5.22
N GLY A 54 -1.21 18.40 5.37
CA GLY A 54 -2.54 18.78 4.88
C GLY A 54 -2.79 18.52 3.39
N THR A 55 -1.79 18.02 2.64
CA THR A 55 -1.97 17.67 1.23
C THR A 55 -2.91 16.48 1.05
N VAL A 56 -3.90 16.60 0.16
CA VAL A 56 -4.75 15.47 -0.26
C VAL A 56 -3.96 14.59 -1.23
N VAL A 57 -3.79 13.32 -0.88
CA VAL A 57 -3.01 12.35 -1.67
C VAL A 57 -3.90 11.24 -2.23
N LYS A 58 -3.47 10.65 -3.34
CA LYS A 58 -4.15 9.50 -3.98
C LYS A 58 -3.46 8.19 -3.64
N GLN A 59 -4.17 7.08 -3.81
CA GLN A 59 -3.58 5.75 -3.67
C GLN A 59 -2.40 5.58 -4.63
N GLY A 60 -1.27 5.09 -4.09
CA GLY A 60 -0.03 4.89 -4.85
C GLY A 60 0.82 6.14 -5.04
N GLN A 61 0.38 7.31 -4.55
CA GLN A 61 1.20 8.51 -4.58
C GLN A 61 2.40 8.39 -3.63
N ILE A 62 3.55 8.85 -4.11
CA ILE A 62 4.80 8.84 -3.35
C ILE A 62 4.73 9.93 -2.29
N LEU A 63 4.89 9.54 -1.03
CA LEU A 63 4.92 10.45 0.11
C LEU A 63 6.34 10.83 0.51
N ALA A 64 7.28 9.88 0.45
CA ALA A 64 8.69 10.08 0.73
C ALA A 64 9.54 9.11 -0.11
N ARG A 65 10.80 9.47 -0.36
CA ARG A 65 11.80 8.57 -0.94
C ARG A 65 12.98 8.45 0.03
N LEU A 66 13.42 7.22 0.29
CA LEU A 66 14.64 6.96 1.03
C LEU A 66 15.88 7.16 0.13
N ASP A 67 17.00 7.50 0.75
CA ASP A 67 18.30 7.43 0.09
C ASP A 67 18.75 5.97 0.04
N VAL A 68 18.84 5.46 -1.19
CA VAL A 68 19.13 4.05 -1.49
C VAL A 68 20.43 3.89 -2.28
N ALA A 69 21.30 4.89 -2.31
CA ALA A 69 22.53 4.86 -3.10
C ALA A 69 23.42 3.62 -2.82
N GLN A 70 23.49 3.19 -1.55
CA GLN A 70 24.22 1.97 -1.18
C GLN A 70 23.53 0.70 -1.70
N LEU A 71 22.20 0.59 -1.56
CA LEU A 71 21.43 -0.54 -2.07
C LEU A 71 21.53 -0.65 -3.59
N ASP A 72 21.51 0.48 -4.30
CA ASP A 72 21.70 0.54 -5.75
C ASP A 72 23.08 0.00 -6.16
N ALA A 73 24.15 0.38 -5.44
CA ALA A 73 25.49 -0.12 -5.70
C ALA A 73 25.63 -1.62 -5.42
N GLU A 74 25.04 -2.11 -4.32
CA GLU A 74 25.00 -3.54 -3.99
C GLU A 74 24.24 -4.34 -5.05
N LEU A 75 23.10 -3.82 -5.51
CA LEU A 75 22.31 -4.40 -6.59
C LEU A 75 23.09 -4.47 -7.91
N GLU A 76 23.85 -3.41 -8.24
CA GLU A 76 24.69 -3.38 -9.45
C GLU A 76 25.78 -4.46 -9.38
N ILE A 77 26.48 -4.57 -8.27
CA ILE A 77 27.51 -5.60 -8.06
C ILE A 77 26.89 -7.01 -8.19
N ALA A 78 25.75 -7.24 -7.55
CA ALA A 78 25.05 -8.53 -7.61
C ALA A 78 24.64 -8.88 -9.05
N LYS A 79 24.13 -7.91 -9.82
CA LYS A 79 23.79 -8.09 -11.25
C LYS A 79 25.00 -8.45 -12.09
N ILE A 80 26.15 -7.80 -11.89
CA ILE A 80 27.40 -8.11 -12.61
C ILE A 80 27.85 -9.54 -12.30
N GLN A 81 27.85 -9.93 -11.03
CA GLN A 81 28.22 -11.29 -10.60
C GLN A 81 27.26 -12.35 -11.17
N GLY A 82 25.96 -12.08 -11.16
CA GLY A 82 24.95 -12.95 -11.78
C GLY A 82 25.15 -13.09 -13.29
N GLY A 83 25.45 -12.00 -13.99
CA GLY A 83 25.76 -12.01 -15.43
C GLY A 83 27.01 -12.83 -15.77
N LEU A 84 28.07 -12.71 -14.97
CA LEU A 84 29.28 -13.52 -15.11
C LEU A 84 28.96 -15.01 -14.94
N GLN A 85 28.20 -15.37 -13.90
CA GLN A 85 27.81 -16.74 -13.64
C GLN A 85 26.89 -17.30 -14.74
N ARG A 86 25.99 -16.47 -15.28
CA ARG A 86 25.13 -16.85 -16.42
C ARG A 86 25.97 -17.22 -17.64
N THR A 87 26.94 -16.38 -17.97
CA THR A 87 27.88 -16.63 -19.07
C THR A 87 28.68 -17.92 -18.84
N LYS A 88 29.09 -18.21 -17.60
CA LYS A 88 29.75 -19.48 -17.25
C LYS A 88 28.85 -20.68 -17.53
N VAL A 89 27.58 -20.62 -17.09
CA VAL A 89 26.59 -21.68 -17.34
C VAL A 89 26.37 -21.90 -18.84
N GLU A 90 26.25 -20.84 -19.63
CA GLU A 90 26.07 -20.93 -21.08
C GLU A 90 27.23 -21.68 -21.76
N ARG A 91 28.48 -21.33 -21.43
CA ARG A 91 29.66 -22.04 -21.96
C ARG A 91 29.73 -23.50 -21.52
N LEU A 92 29.36 -23.78 -20.26
CA LEU A 92 29.33 -25.15 -19.74
C LEU A 92 28.20 -25.99 -20.38
N ASP A 93 27.08 -25.36 -20.73
CA ASP A 93 25.97 -26.03 -21.42
C ASP A 93 26.41 -26.51 -22.80
N GLU A 94 27.12 -25.66 -23.55
CA GLU A 94 27.71 -26.02 -24.84
C GLU A 94 28.68 -27.19 -24.71
N LEU A 95 29.56 -27.18 -23.70
CA LEU A 95 30.52 -28.27 -23.46
C LEU A 95 29.84 -29.57 -23.03
N ALA A 96 28.83 -29.51 -22.16
CA ALA A 96 28.11 -30.67 -21.64
C ALA A 96 27.31 -31.43 -22.72
N ARG A 97 26.95 -30.77 -23.82
CA ARG A 97 26.37 -31.45 -24.99
C ARG A 97 27.35 -32.42 -25.65
N SER A 98 28.65 -32.18 -25.51
CA SER A 98 29.71 -33.01 -26.11
C SER A 98 30.28 -34.09 -25.18
N GLN A 99 30.20 -33.94 -23.85
CA GLN A 99 30.84 -34.85 -22.89
C GLN A 99 30.05 -35.04 -21.58
N ARG A 100 30.08 -36.26 -21.02
CA ARG A 100 29.29 -36.63 -19.82
C ARG A 100 29.82 -36.03 -18.51
N ALA A 101 31.14 -35.85 -18.38
CA ALA A 101 31.77 -35.25 -17.20
C ALA A 101 31.38 -33.77 -16.99
N ALA A 102 31.11 -33.05 -18.08
CA ALA A 102 30.69 -31.65 -18.02
C ALA A 102 29.25 -31.45 -17.51
N LYS A 103 28.41 -32.50 -17.47
CA LYS A 103 27.03 -32.40 -16.96
C LYS A 103 26.98 -32.13 -15.45
N GLU A 104 27.84 -32.76 -14.66
CA GLU A 104 27.84 -32.54 -13.20
C GLU A 104 28.27 -31.11 -12.86
N GLU A 105 29.33 -30.62 -13.50
CA GLU A 105 29.80 -29.23 -13.33
C GLU A 105 28.75 -28.22 -13.82
N LEU A 106 28.04 -28.51 -14.92
CA LEU A 106 26.93 -27.68 -15.40
C LEU A 106 25.81 -27.57 -14.36
N GLU A 107 25.38 -28.69 -13.77
CA GLU A 107 24.32 -28.69 -12.76
C GLU A 107 24.73 -27.89 -11.51
N ARG A 108 25.98 -28.04 -11.04
CA ARG A 108 26.52 -27.22 -9.96
C ARG A 108 26.51 -25.74 -10.33
N SER A 109 27.01 -25.39 -11.52
CA SER A 109 27.04 -24.00 -11.98
C SER A 109 25.64 -23.40 -12.16
N ARG A 110 24.63 -24.20 -12.55
CA ARG A 110 23.22 -23.78 -12.61
C ARG A 110 22.64 -23.54 -11.21
N ALA A 111 23.00 -24.35 -10.22
CA ALA A 111 22.60 -24.12 -8.83
C ALA A 111 23.19 -22.80 -8.31
N ASP A 112 24.47 -22.56 -8.55
CA ASP A 112 25.14 -21.30 -8.20
C ASP A 112 24.49 -20.09 -8.88
N LEU A 113 24.09 -20.20 -10.15
CA LEU A 113 23.37 -19.13 -10.85
C LEU A 113 22.04 -18.81 -10.16
N LYS A 114 21.27 -19.82 -9.76
CA LYS A 114 20.01 -19.61 -9.03
C LYS A 114 20.22 -18.91 -7.69
N ILE A 115 21.33 -19.20 -7.00
CA ILE A 115 21.71 -18.51 -5.76
C ILE A 115 21.98 -17.03 -6.05
N ARG A 116 22.78 -16.71 -7.08
CA ARG A 116 23.05 -15.32 -7.47
C ARG A 116 21.79 -14.57 -7.89
N GLU A 117 20.89 -15.22 -8.62
CA GLU A 117 19.59 -14.65 -8.97
C GLU A 117 18.70 -14.40 -7.75
N ALA A 118 18.80 -15.24 -6.72
CA ALA A 118 18.09 -15.04 -5.46
C ALA A 118 18.67 -13.87 -4.66
N GLU A 119 19.99 -13.70 -4.65
CA GLU A 119 20.67 -12.54 -4.04
C GLU A 119 20.19 -11.23 -4.68
N ILE A 120 20.10 -11.17 -6.02
CA ILE A 120 19.60 -10.00 -6.74
C ILE A 120 18.15 -9.67 -6.39
N ARG A 121 17.29 -10.68 -6.16
CA ARG A 121 15.87 -10.45 -5.81
C ARG A 121 15.66 -10.01 -4.37
N LYS A 122 16.65 -10.24 -3.50
CA LYS A 122 16.57 -9.88 -2.08
C LYS A 122 16.82 -8.38 -1.87
N ILE A 123 17.65 -7.79 -2.73
CA ILE A 123 17.97 -6.36 -2.76
C ILE A 123 16.85 -5.61 -3.48
#